data_AF-A0A662S9X0-F1
#
_entry.id   AF-A0A662S9X0-F1
#
_cell.length_a   1.000
_cell.length_b   1.000
_cell.length_c   1.000
_cell.angle_alpha   90.00
_cell.angle_beta   90.00
_cell.angle_gamma   90.00
#
_symmetry.space_group_name_H-M   'P 1'
#
loop_
_entity.id
_entity.type
_entity.pdbx_description
1 polymer ?
#
loop_
_entity_poly.entity_id
_entity_poly.type
_entity_poly.pdbx_seq_one_letter_code
_entity_poly.pdbx_strand_id
1 'polypeptide(L)'
;MKIRTLLALLIAFIAAFSLVTIRTVRATEVTLTLSDAELSTQFAYKWGPGTLTSIEDIPGLGVRFNFTGLGSSGTGVCDDFPVSSLAGGEPDNIGGYGDFRKYTQYRLVFTNLGPNPVSVNIDMNTGWTNVDPARDTYWENSWTYLDVGESKVVTLDFSSAICWNAQDDPVSEWRYPGGTNGVIVRRLSEVSRIGFQVCGNGEASIVVSAVTPKDTVVSLSDEELSTQFAKETGPGTVLAVTDVPGPGVRFDFSGLST
;
A
#
# COMPACT_ATOMS: atom_id res chain seq x y z
N MET A 1 -7.69 56.11 -35.98
CA MET A 1 -8.22 55.05 -35.10
C MET A 1 -8.25 55.58 -33.67
N LYS A 2 -9.40 55.54 -32.99
CA LYS A 2 -9.55 56.14 -31.64
C LYS A 2 -8.72 55.34 -30.63
N ILE A 3 -8.02 56.01 -29.70
CA ILE A 3 -7.16 55.41 -28.66
C ILE A 3 -7.85 54.25 -27.91
N ARG A 4 -9.18 54.32 -27.74
CA ARG A 4 -10.00 53.27 -27.13
C ARG A 4 -10.01 51.95 -27.92
N THR A 5 -9.93 52.00 -29.25
CA THR A 5 -9.90 50.83 -30.12
C THR A 5 -8.53 50.15 -30.10
N LEU A 6 -7.45 50.93 -29.98
CA LEU A 6 -6.08 50.39 -29.86
C LEU A 6 -5.87 49.71 -28.50
N LEU A 7 -6.42 50.27 -27.42
CA LEU A 7 -6.33 49.70 -26.08
C LEU A 7 -7.12 48.38 -25.95
N ALA A 8 -8.31 48.30 -26.56
CA ALA A 8 -9.11 47.08 -26.58
C ALA A 8 -8.42 45.93 -27.33
N LEU A 9 -7.75 46.24 -28.45
CA LEU A 9 -6.95 45.27 -29.21
C LEU A 9 -5.72 44.81 -28.42
N LEU A 10 -5.04 45.71 -27.71
CA LEU A 10 -3.87 45.35 -26.89
C LEU A 10 -4.25 44.44 -25.71
N ILE A 11 -5.36 44.72 -25.02
CA ILE A 11 -5.86 43.88 -23.92
C ILE A 11 -6.29 42.51 -24.43
N ALA A 12 -6.97 42.43 -25.58
CA ALA A 12 -7.33 41.15 -26.20
C ALA A 12 -6.10 40.35 -26.65
N PHE A 13 -5.05 41.02 -27.13
CA PHE A 13 -3.79 40.38 -27.53
C PHE A 13 -3.00 39.83 -26.33
N ILE A 14 -2.97 40.56 -25.21
CA ILE A 14 -2.33 40.11 -23.96
C ILE A 14 -3.11 38.95 -23.32
N ALA A 15 -4.45 39.01 -23.34
CA ALA A 15 -5.29 37.92 -22.84
C ALA A 15 -5.15 36.63 -23.70
N ALA A 16 -5.00 36.75 -25.02
CA ALA A 16 -4.79 35.62 -25.91
C ALA A 16 -3.40 34.97 -25.78
N PHE A 17 -2.37 35.73 -25.43
CA PHE A 17 -1.01 35.21 -25.18
C PHE A 17 -0.81 34.62 -23.77
N SER A 18 -1.75 34.83 -22.84
CA SER A 18 -1.65 34.36 -21.46
C SER A 18 -2.17 32.93 -21.24
N LEU A 19 -2.73 32.29 -22.28
CA LEU A 19 -3.00 30.86 -22.31
C LEU A 19 -1.71 30.09 -22.65
N VAL A 20 -0.65 30.33 -21.90
CA VAL A 20 0.42 29.35 -21.77
C VAL A 20 -0.24 28.14 -21.15
N THR A 21 -0.40 27.08 -21.92
CA THR A 21 -0.77 25.77 -21.40
C THR A 21 0.30 25.42 -20.37
N ILE A 22 -0.02 25.60 -19.08
CA ILE A 22 0.78 25.01 -18.01
C ILE A 22 0.65 23.52 -18.26
N ARG A 23 1.65 22.93 -18.92
CA ARG A 23 1.80 21.49 -18.90
C ARG A 23 1.98 21.15 -17.44
N THR A 24 0.98 20.52 -16.85
CA THR A 24 1.15 19.86 -15.55
C THR A 24 2.22 18.79 -15.76
N VAL A 25 3.47 19.14 -15.45
CA VAL A 25 4.52 18.14 -15.29
C VAL A 25 4.14 17.42 -14.02
N ARG A 26 3.43 16.30 -14.15
CA ARG A 26 3.34 15.37 -13.03
C ARG A 26 4.74 14.84 -12.81
N ALA A 27 5.26 14.96 -11.59
CA ALA A 27 6.45 14.23 -11.22
C ALA A 27 6.20 12.76 -11.55
N THR A 28 7.17 12.10 -12.17
CA THR A 28 7.09 10.65 -12.39
C THR A 28 6.97 10.01 -11.02
N GLU A 29 5.86 9.33 -10.75
CA GLU A 29 5.71 8.56 -9.53
C GLU A 29 6.71 7.40 -9.55
N VAL A 30 7.57 7.35 -8.54
CA VAL A 30 8.52 6.26 -8.35
C VAL A 30 8.13 5.57 -7.05
N THR A 31 7.62 4.35 -7.17
CA THR A 31 7.06 3.61 -6.04
C THR A 31 8.11 2.71 -5.40
N LEU A 32 8.29 2.88 -4.09
CA LEU A 32 8.89 1.86 -3.24
C LEU A 32 7.86 0.75 -3.06
N THR A 33 8.26 -0.48 -3.38
CA THR A 33 7.51 -1.71 -3.15
C THR A 33 8.48 -2.76 -2.62
N LEU A 34 7.97 -3.75 -1.90
CA LEU A 34 8.82 -4.75 -1.26
C LEU A 34 8.72 -6.09 -1.96
N SER A 35 9.86 -6.77 -2.07
CA SER A 35 9.90 -8.14 -2.56
C SER A 35 9.37 -9.11 -1.49
N ASP A 36 8.96 -10.31 -1.91
CA ASP A 36 8.58 -11.35 -0.96
C ASP A 36 9.76 -11.75 -0.06
N ALA A 37 10.99 -11.69 -0.58
CA ALA A 37 12.20 -11.94 0.20
C ALA A 37 12.39 -10.90 1.32
N GLU A 38 12.14 -9.63 1.05
CA GLU A 38 12.17 -8.57 2.06
C GLU A 38 11.09 -8.81 3.14
N LEU A 39 9.84 -8.98 2.72
CA LEU A 39 8.69 -9.18 3.60
C LEU A 39 8.77 -10.45 4.44
N SER A 40 9.34 -11.54 3.90
CA SER A 40 9.37 -12.83 4.59
C SER A 40 10.57 -13.01 5.53
N THR A 41 11.65 -12.23 5.34
CA THR A 41 12.90 -12.45 6.07
C THR A 41 13.33 -11.30 6.97
N GLN A 42 12.93 -10.06 6.66
CA GLN A 42 13.36 -8.89 7.43
C GLN A 42 12.26 -8.38 8.36
N PHE A 43 10.99 -8.57 7.97
CA PHE A 43 9.85 -8.09 8.76
C PHE A 43 9.63 -8.94 10.00
N ALA A 44 9.42 -8.28 11.14
CA ALA A 44 9.08 -8.93 12.40
C ALA A 44 8.04 -8.11 13.18
N TYR A 45 7.36 -8.77 14.12
CA TYR A 45 6.54 -8.08 15.11
C TYR A 45 7.38 -7.07 15.88
N LYS A 46 6.86 -5.85 16.04
CA LYS A 46 7.53 -4.81 16.80
C LYS A 46 6.75 -4.34 18.01
N TRP A 47 5.44 -4.12 17.85
CA TRP A 47 4.60 -3.51 18.89
C TRP A 47 3.12 -3.76 18.65
N GLY A 48 2.30 -3.49 19.67
CA GLY A 48 0.84 -3.49 19.60
C GLY A 48 0.20 -4.60 20.43
N PRO A 49 -1.15 -4.66 20.42
CA PRO A 49 -1.90 -5.61 21.25
C PRO A 49 -1.93 -7.02 20.66
N GLY A 50 -1.79 -7.16 19.34
CA GLY A 50 -1.84 -8.44 18.66
C GLY A 50 -0.54 -9.24 18.78
N THR A 51 -0.63 -10.52 18.45
CA THR A 51 0.51 -11.43 18.31
C THR A 51 0.64 -11.84 16.86
N LEU A 52 1.82 -11.63 16.26
CA LEU A 52 2.17 -12.20 14.96
C LEU A 52 2.57 -13.67 15.17
N THR A 53 1.78 -14.61 14.66
CA THR A 53 1.97 -16.04 14.89
C THR A 53 2.79 -16.71 13.80
N SER A 54 2.75 -16.21 12.57
CA SER A 54 3.64 -16.66 11.50
C SER A 54 3.77 -15.65 10.36
N ILE A 55 4.89 -15.79 9.64
CA ILE A 55 5.20 -15.13 8.38
C ILE A 55 5.53 -16.26 7.39
N GLU A 56 4.80 -16.36 6.29
CA GLU A 56 4.93 -17.43 5.30
C GLU A 56 4.93 -16.83 3.90
N ASP A 57 6.00 -17.08 3.15
CA ASP A 57 6.03 -16.75 1.72
C ASP A 57 5.08 -17.67 0.94
N ILE A 58 4.20 -17.07 0.14
CA ILE A 58 3.26 -17.79 -0.73
C ILE A 58 3.67 -17.50 -2.18
N PRO A 59 4.34 -18.45 -2.86
CA PRO A 59 4.89 -18.24 -4.18
C PRO A 59 3.91 -17.59 -5.16
N GLY A 60 4.27 -16.39 -5.64
CA GLY A 60 3.49 -15.63 -6.63
C GLY A 60 2.32 -14.82 -6.09
N LEU A 61 1.94 -14.97 -4.82
CA LEU A 61 0.84 -14.22 -4.18
C LEU A 61 1.36 -13.14 -3.21
N GLY A 62 2.53 -13.33 -2.64
CA GLY A 62 3.12 -12.46 -1.63
C GLY A 62 3.36 -13.19 -0.31
N VAL A 63 3.53 -12.44 0.76
CA VAL A 63 3.84 -13.00 2.09
C VAL A 63 2.64 -12.90 3.01
N ARG A 64 2.24 -14.02 3.60
CA ARG A 64 1.14 -14.12 4.56
C ARG A 64 1.62 -13.86 5.98
N PHE A 65 0.96 -12.95 6.66
CA PHE A 65 1.13 -12.62 8.07
C PHE A 65 -0.12 -13.06 8.83
N ASN A 66 0.03 -13.94 9.81
CA ASN A 66 -1.08 -14.40 10.64
C ASN A 66 -1.01 -13.74 12.01
N PHE A 67 -2.16 -13.25 12.48
CA PHE A 67 -2.29 -12.53 13.74
C PHE A 67 -3.37 -13.15 14.62
N THR A 68 -3.17 -13.08 15.93
CA THR A 68 -4.20 -13.31 16.95
C THR A 68 -4.23 -12.15 17.94
N GLY A 69 -5.32 -12.02 18.70
CA GLY A 69 -5.42 -11.00 19.75
C GLY A 69 -5.37 -9.55 19.26
N LEU A 70 -5.68 -9.28 17.99
CA LEU A 70 -5.79 -7.92 17.48
C LEU A 70 -6.86 -7.13 18.24
N GLY A 71 -6.57 -5.86 18.48
CA GLY A 71 -7.49 -4.91 19.09
C GLY A 71 -7.67 -3.65 18.23
N SER A 72 -8.29 -2.63 18.81
CA SER A 72 -8.59 -1.37 18.14
C SER A 72 -7.36 -0.47 17.90
N SER A 73 -6.23 -0.77 18.53
CA SER A 73 -4.94 -0.12 18.24
C SER A 73 -4.11 -0.95 17.28
N GLY A 74 -3.27 -0.29 16.48
CA GLY A 74 -2.37 -0.93 15.53
C GLY A 74 -1.45 -1.96 16.18
N THR A 75 -1.22 -3.06 15.47
CA THR A 75 -0.14 -4.03 15.69
C THR A 75 0.85 -3.88 14.55
N GLY A 76 2.06 -3.41 14.86
CA GLY A 76 3.08 -3.06 13.88
C GLY A 76 4.02 -4.22 13.56
N VAL A 77 4.26 -4.41 12.26
CA VAL A 77 5.24 -5.36 11.71
C VAL A 77 6.17 -4.58 10.78
N CYS A 78 7.47 -4.73 10.94
CA CYS A 78 8.44 -3.88 10.23
C CYS A 78 9.77 -4.58 9.98
N ASP A 79 10.44 -4.15 8.90
CA ASP A 79 11.90 -4.14 8.83
C ASP A 79 12.40 -2.94 9.65
N ASP A 80 13.09 -3.24 10.74
CA ASP A 80 13.54 -2.28 11.73
C ASP A 80 15.01 -1.93 11.56
N PHE A 81 15.50 -0.95 12.32
CA PHE A 81 16.86 -0.50 12.11
C PHE A 81 17.91 -1.61 12.36
N PRO A 82 18.92 -1.74 11.46
CA PRO A 82 19.06 -1.02 10.20
C PRO A 82 18.17 -1.62 9.09
N VAL A 83 17.51 -0.74 8.31
CA VAL A 83 16.74 -1.16 7.13
C VAL A 83 17.63 -1.97 6.18
N SER A 84 17.11 -3.11 5.75
CA SER A 84 17.82 -4.10 4.96
C SER A 84 18.10 -3.63 3.53
N SER A 85 19.16 -4.15 2.92
CA SER A 85 19.44 -3.94 1.49
C SER A 85 18.35 -4.48 0.55
N LEU A 86 17.52 -5.39 1.06
CA LEU A 86 16.42 -6.00 0.33
C LEU A 86 15.21 -5.06 0.18
N ALA A 87 15.12 -4.00 0.99
CA ALA A 87 14.09 -2.97 0.91
C ALA A 87 14.18 -2.11 -0.37
N GLY A 88 15.27 -2.19 -1.13
CA GLY A 88 15.43 -1.52 -2.43
C GLY A 88 15.96 -0.08 -2.36
N GLY A 89 16.29 0.42 -1.17
CA GLY A 89 16.99 1.69 -1.00
C GLY A 89 18.49 1.61 -1.28
N GLU A 90 19.13 2.78 -1.25
CA GLU A 90 20.59 2.89 -1.29
C GLU A 90 21.14 2.97 0.14
N PRO A 91 22.47 2.78 0.35
CA PRO A 91 23.09 3.02 1.65
C PRO A 91 22.76 4.42 2.19
N ASP A 92 22.33 4.48 3.44
CA ASP A 92 21.89 5.70 4.10
C ASP A 92 22.99 6.36 4.96
N ASN A 93 22.67 7.50 5.59
CA ASN A 93 23.61 8.20 6.47
C ASN A 93 23.64 7.66 7.91
N ILE A 94 22.89 6.59 8.21
CA ILE A 94 22.68 6.09 9.58
C ILE A 94 23.11 4.64 9.77
N GLY A 95 23.52 3.93 8.73
CA GLY A 95 24.14 2.60 8.79
C GLY A 95 23.30 1.46 8.19
N GLY A 96 22.22 1.77 7.47
CA GLY A 96 21.38 0.81 6.75
C GLY A 96 21.27 1.14 5.26
N TYR A 97 20.18 0.67 4.64
CA TYR A 97 19.83 0.92 3.25
C TYR A 97 18.55 1.76 3.12
N GLY A 98 18.31 2.65 4.08
CA GLY A 98 17.14 3.53 4.16
C GLY A 98 17.24 4.83 3.34
N ASP A 99 18.08 4.91 2.31
CA ASP A 99 18.04 6.08 1.41
C ASP A 99 17.01 5.87 0.30
N PHE A 100 15.84 6.45 0.52
CA PHE A 100 14.66 6.37 -0.34
C PHE A 100 14.38 7.66 -1.10
N ARG A 101 15.34 8.59 -1.22
CA ARG A 101 15.16 9.86 -1.95
C ARG A 101 14.76 9.69 -3.42
N LYS A 102 15.01 8.52 -4.02
CA LYS A 102 14.59 8.20 -5.40
C LYS A 102 13.09 7.90 -5.51
N TYR A 103 12.41 7.60 -4.41
CA TYR A 103 11.01 7.24 -4.36
C TYR A 103 10.15 8.44 -3.99
N THR A 104 8.90 8.42 -4.47
CA THR A 104 7.88 9.43 -4.15
C THR A 104 6.78 8.88 -3.24
N GLN A 105 6.69 7.56 -3.10
CA GLN A 105 5.67 6.88 -2.32
C GLN A 105 6.11 5.47 -1.93
N TYR A 106 5.55 4.95 -0.84
CA TYR A 106 5.66 3.56 -0.42
C TYR A 106 4.30 2.88 -0.54
N ARG A 107 4.22 1.79 -1.31
CA ARG A 107 2.96 1.11 -1.65
C ARG A 107 3.07 -0.38 -1.40
N LEU A 108 2.01 -0.93 -0.82
CA LEU A 108 1.80 -2.36 -0.65
C LEU A 108 0.36 -2.72 -1.02
N VAL A 109 0.15 -3.98 -1.34
CA VAL A 109 -1.17 -4.57 -1.57
C VAL A 109 -1.46 -5.51 -0.43
N PHE A 110 -2.62 -5.35 0.18
CA PHE A 110 -3.09 -6.15 1.29
C PHE A 110 -4.30 -6.96 0.85
N THR A 111 -4.26 -8.27 1.08
CA THR A 111 -5.40 -9.18 0.88
C THR A 111 -5.76 -9.83 2.19
N ASN A 112 -7.01 -9.70 2.63
CA ASN A 112 -7.46 -10.32 3.87
C ASN A 112 -8.02 -11.72 3.60
N LEU A 113 -7.30 -12.75 4.02
CA LEU A 113 -7.72 -14.14 3.99
C LEU A 113 -8.17 -14.65 5.38
N GLY A 114 -8.20 -13.75 6.37
CA GLY A 114 -8.59 -14.06 7.73
C GLY A 114 -10.10 -14.18 7.91
N PRO A 115 -10.54 -14.66 9.08
CA PRO A 115 -11.97 -14.83 9.37
C PRO A 115 -12.69 -13.51 9.72
N ASN A 116 -11.95 -12.44 10.00
CA ASN A 116 -12.50 -11.16 10.45
C ASN A 116 -12.03 -10.01 9.55
N PRO A 117 -12.84 -8.95 9.39
CA PRO A 117 -12.39 -7.71 8.77
C PRO A 117 -11.31 -7.04 9.61
N VAL A 118 -10.42 -6.30 8.95
CA VAL A 118 -9.34 -5.55 9.58
C VAL A 118 -9.27 -4.13 9.04
N SER A 119 -8.43 -3.29 9.65
CA SER A 119 -7.91 -2.10 9.00
C SER A 119 -6.39 -2.15 8.98
N VAL A 120 -5.82 -1.67 7.89
CA VAL A 120 -4.38 -1.67 7.64
C VAL A 120 -3.89 -0.26 7.32
N ASN A 121 -2.64 0.03 7.66
CA ASN A 121 -1.92 1.20 7.15
C ASN A 121 -0.44 0.85 6.95
N ILE A 122 0.28 1.73 6.27
CA ILE A 122 1.71 1.68 6.02
C ILE A 122 2.37 2.76 6.86
N ASP A 123 3.50 2.42 7.46
CA ASP A 123 4.27 3.34 8.30
C ASP A 123 5.78 3.32 7.99
N MET A 124 6.45 4.39 8.43
CA MET A 124 7.87 4.63 8.24
C MET A 124 8.42 5.49 9.38
N ASN A 125 9.61 5.16 9.89
CA ASN A 125 10.39 6.08 10.73
C ASN A 125 11.55 6.66 9.93
N THR A 126 11.86 7.93 10.16
CA THR A 126 13.07 8.56 9.63
C THR A 126 13.87 9.24 10.73
N GLY A 127 15.18 9.37 10.51
CA GLY A 127 16.13 9.78 11.54
C GLY A 127 16.59 8.63 12.42
N TRP A 128 17.59 8.90 13.28
CA TRP A 128 18.24 7.86 14.07
C TRP A 128 18.26 8.18 15.56
N THR A 129 17.44 7.43 16.30
CA THR A 129 17.17 7.65 17.72
C THR A 129 18.43 7.61 18.58
N ASN A 130 19.43 6.79 18.23
CA ASN A 130 20.65 6.66 19.05
C ASN A 130 21.64 7.82 18.91
N VAL A 131 21.61 8.56 17.79
CA VAL A 131 22.51 9.70 17.58
C VAL A 131 21.82 11.01 17.94
N ASP A 132 20.57 11.18 17.51
CA ASP A 132 19.79 12.38 17.76
C ASP A 132 18.32 12.00 17.89
N PRO A 133 17.83 11.73 19.12
CA PRO A 133 16.45 11.34 19.37
C PRO A 133 15.42 12.31 18.79
N ALA A 134 15.74 13.61 18.71
CA ALA A 134 14.84 14.63 18.18
C ALA A 134 14.62 14.52 16.66
N ARG A 135 15.44 13.71 15.95
CA ARG A 135 15.26 13.45 14.51
C ARG A 135 14.36 12.27 14.22
N ASP A 136 14.05 11.44 15.22
CA ASP A 136 13.23 10.23 15.08
C ASP A 136 11.76 10.61 14.86
N THR A 137 11.36 10.70 13.61
CA THR A 137 10.01 11.11 13.21
C THR A 137 9.27 9.94 12.60
N TYR A 138 7.98 9.86 12.89
CA TYR A 138 7.11 8.77 12.47
C TYR A 138 6.11 9.27 11.42
N TRP A 139 5.94 8.50 10.36
CA TRP A 139 5.12 8.84 9.20
C TRP A 139 4.21 7.67 8.85
N GLU A 140 2.92 7.93 8.66
CA GLU A 140 1.95 6.91 8.25
C GLU A 140 0.93 7.48 7.26
N ASN A 141 0.23 6.58 6.56
CA ASN A 141 -0.99 6.95 5.85
C ASN A 141 -2.23 6.69 6.72
N SER A 142 -3.39 7.12 6.24
CA SER A 142 -4.66 6.84 6.92
C SER A 142 -5.01 5.34 6.88
N TRP A 143 -5.67 4.87 7.93
CA TRP A 143 -6.23 3.53 8.01
C TRP A 143 -7.14 3.21 6.81
N THR A 144 -6.95 2.03 6.26
CA THR A 144 -7.75 1.47 5.16
C THR A 144 -8.47 0.23 5.67
N TYR A 145 -9.81 0.29 5.71
CA TYR A 145 -10.63 -0.89 6.04
C TYR A 145 -10.51 -1.95 4.95
N LEU A 146 -10.42 -3.22 5.36
CA LEU A 146 -10.28 -4.38 4.48
C LEU A 146 -11.23 -5.49 4.95
N ASP A 147 -12.26 -5.76 4.16
CA ASP A 147 -13.21 -6.85 4.47
C ASP A 147 -12.58 -8.22 4.21
N VAL A 148 -13.23 -9.29 4.67
CA VAL A 148 -12.79 -10.67 4.40
C VAL A 148 -12.85 -10.95 2.89
N GLY A 149 -11.76 -11.47 2.34
CA GLY A 149 -11.59 -11.75 0.90
C GLY A 149 -11.25 -10.52 0.06
N GLU A 150 -11.19 -9.33 0.66
CA GLU A 150 -10.90 -8.09 -0.08
C GLU A 150 -9.39 -7.90 -0.28
N SER A 151 -9.02 -7.35 -1.43
CA SER A 151 -7.67 -6.86 -1.73
C SER A 151 -7.68 -5.35 -1.96
N LYS A 152 -6.80 -4.60 -1.29
CA LYS A 152 -6.63 -3.15 -1.51
C LYS A 152 -5.17 -2.75 -1.65
N VAL A 153 -4.95 -1.77 -2.52
CA VAL A 153 -3.70 -1.03 -2.62
C VAL A 153 -3.69 0.03 -1.52
N VAL A 154 -2.63 0.06 -0.71
CA VAL A 154 -2.44 1.05 0.35
C VAL A 154 -1.15 1.80 0.05
N THR A 155 -1.14 3.12 0.26
CA THR A 155 -0.03 3.99 -0.15
C THR A 155 0.25 5.05 0.90
N LEU A 156 1.51 5.15 1.28
CA LEU A 156 2.10 6.29 1.96
C LEU A 156 2.72 7.21 0.91
N ASP A 157 2.04 8.33 0.63
CA ASP A 157 2.54 9.38 -0.26
C ASP A 157 3.52 10.28 0.51
N PHE A 158 4.77 10.37 0.05
CA PHE A 158 5.79 11.15 0.74
C PHE A 158 5.54 12.66 0.68
N SER A 159 4.62 13.12 -0.16
CA SER A 159 4.18 14.52 -0.21
C SER A 159 3.01 14.82 0.74
N SER A 160 2.33 13.81 1.28
CA SER A 160 1.12 13.97 2.08
C SER A 160 0.91 12.80 3.07
N ALA A 161 1.69 12.79 4.15
CA ALA A 161 1.61 11.83 5.24
C ALA A 161 0.96 12.40 6.50
N ILE A 162 0.61 11.51 7.43
CA ILE A 162 0.33 11.84 8.83
C ILE A 162 1.65 11.73 9.61
N CYS A 163 2.00 12.79 10.33
CA CYS A 163 3.25 12.89 11.07
C CYS A 163 3.04 12.78 12.58
N TRP A 164 3.90 12.00 13.23
CA TRP A 164 4.00 11.87 14.67
C TRP A 164 5.46 12.02 15.12
N ASN A 165 5.67 12.35 16.39
CA ASN A 165 6.98 12.49 17.01
C ASN A 165 7.92 13.49 16.32
N ALA A 166 7.40 14.64 15.88
CA ALA A 166 8.18 15.70 15.23
C ALA A 166 8.18 17.02 16.01
N GLN A 167 7.60 17.08 17.21
CA GLN A 167 7.41 18.33 17.94
C GLN A 167 8.72 19.01 18.35
N ASP A 168 9.77 18.23 18.58
CA ASP A 168 11.09 18.64 19.04
C ASP A 168 12.15 18.62 17.93
N ASP A 169 11.75 18.42 16.67
CA ASP A 169 12.66 18.32 15.52
C ASP A 169 13.71 19.44 15.51
N PRO A 170 15.01 19.16 15.31
CA PRO A 170 16.04 20.20 15.32
C PRO A 170 15.83 21.26 14.23
N VAL A 171 15.13 20.94 13.14
CA VAL A 171 14.73 21.88 12.08
C VAL A 171 13.34 22.41 12.39
N SER A 172 13.26 23.69 12.73
CA SER A 172 12.02 24.34 13.19
C SER A 172 10.85 24.21 12.21
N GLU A 173 11.13 24.23 10.92
CA GLU A 173 10.16 24.14 9.82
C GLU A 173 9.59 22.72 9.63
N TRP A 174 10.21 21.73 10.28
CA TRP A 174 9.78 20.32 10.23
C TRP A 174 9.05 19.91 11.50
N ARG A 175 8.87 20.85 12.45
CA ARG A 175 8.13 20.59 13.68
C ARG A 175 6.64 20.55 13.42
N TYR A 176 6.04 19.40 13.71
CA TYR A 176 4.60 19.20 13.61
C TYR A 176 4.04 18.67 14.94
N PRO A 177 2.87 19.15 15.39
CA PRO A 177 2.09 18.45 16.40
C PRO A 177 1.84 17.00 15.97
N GLY A 178 1.84 16.05 16.92
CA GLY A 178 1.52 14.66 16.61
C GLY A 178 0.12 14.52 15.98
N GLY A 179 0.03 13.72 14.92
CA GLY A 179 -1.19 13.50 14.15
C GLY A 179 -1.46 14.56 13.09
N THR A 180 -0.48 15.43 12.79
CA THR A 180 -0.63 16.43 11.72
C THR A 180 -0.69 15.72 10.37
N ASN A 181 -1.76 15.94 9.61
CA ASN A 181 -2.00 15.33 8.31
C ASN A 181 -1.59 16.28 7.15
N GLY A 182 -1.29 15.71 5.98
CA GLY A 182 -1.01 16.44 4.75
C GLY A 182 0.39 17.05 4.71
N VAL A 183 1.35 16.46 5.41
CA VAL A 183 2.73 16.96 5.51
C VAL A 183 3.71 16.08 4.75
N ILE A 184 4.78 16.70 4.26
CA ILE A 184 5.83 16.03 3.50
C ILE A 184 6.71 15.22 4.45
N VAL A 185 7.00 13.97 4.09
CA VAL A 185 7.96 13.10 4.80
C VAL A 185 9.36 13.72 4.72
N ARG A 186 10.03 13.83 5.87
CA ARG A 186 11.38 14.39 5.98
C ARG A 186 12.42 13.29 6.16
N ARG A 187 13.68 13.64 5.85
CA ARG A 187 14.85 12.75 6.00
C ARG A 187 14.73 11.40 5.29
N LEU A 188 14.22 11.40 4.05
CA LEU A 188 14.21 10.21 3.20
C LEU A 188 15.60 9.61 2.91
N SER A 189 16.69 10.28 3.26
CA SER A 189 18.06 9.73 3.19
C SER A 189 18.48 8.95 4.44
N GLU A 190 17.58 8.79 5.41
CA GLU A 190 17.84 8.26 6.74
C GLU A 190 16.59 7.53 7.26
N VAL A 191 15.98 6.68 6.43
CA VAL A 191 14.84 5.86 6.85
C VAL A 191 15.34 4.76 7.78
N SER A 192 14.91 4.80 9.03
CA SER A 192 15.35 3.85 10.05
C SER A 192 14.43 2.64 10.19
N ARG A 193 13.20 2.73 9.68
CA ARG A 193 12.23 1.64 9.69
C ARG A 193 11.20 1.79 8.59
N ILE A 194 10.77 0.66 8.02
CA ILE A 194 9.57 0.56 7.20
C ILE A 194 8.65 -0.53 7.72
N GLY A 195 7.36 -0.28 7.67
CA GLY A 195 6.40 -1.21 8.23
C GLY A 195 5.00 -1.06 7.69
N PHE A 196 4.14 -1.88 8.25
CA PHE A 196 2.71 -1.71 8.18
C PHE A 196 2.10 -2.08 9.53
N GLN A 197 0.87 -1.62 9.75
CA GLN A 197 0.10 -2.00 10.92
C GLN A 197 -1.19 -2.69 10.53
N VAL A 198 -1.68 -3.53 11.43
CA VAL A 198 -2.99 -4.15 11.36
C VAL A 198 -3.73 -3.89 12.68
N CYS A 199 -4.97 -3.43 12.60
CA CYS A 199 -5.90 -3.40 13.74
C CYS A 199 -7.20 -4.12 13.38
N GLY A 200 -7.92 -4.60 14.38
CA GLY A 200 -9.09 -5.44 14.17
C GLY A 200 -9.66 -5.96 15.48
N ASN A 201 -10.30 -7.13 15.44
CA ASN A 201 -10.85 -7.77 16.62
C ASN A 201 -10.60 -9.28 16.56
N GLY A 202 -9.59 -9.74 17.30
CA GLY A 202 -9.22 -11.15 17.37
C GLY A 202 -8.21 -11.57 16.31
N GLU A 203 -8.57 -12.51 15.45
CA GLU A 203 -7.64 -13.16 14.52
C GLU A 203 -7.71 -12.56 13.11
N ALA A 204 -6.58 -12.52 12.41
CA ALA A 204 -6.48 -12.10 11.02
C ALA A 204 -5.41 -12.89 10.25
N SER A 205 -5.56 -12.98 8.93
CA SER A 205 -4.57 -13.57 8.02
C SER A 205 -4.46 -12.65 6.81
N ILE A 206 -3.34 -11.95 6.67
CA ILE A 206 -3.17 -10.91 5.65
C ILE A 206 -2.02 -11.28 4.72
N VAL A 207 -2.29 -11.34 3.42
CA VAL A 207 -1.24 -11.45 2.40
C VAL A 207 -0.82 -10.05 1.99
N VAL A 208 0.49 -9.79 2.00
CA VAL A 208 1.11 -8.53 1.61
C VAL A 208 1.96 -8.76 0.38
N SER A 209 1.81 -7.93 -0.66
CA SER A 209 2.58 -8.08 -1.89
C SER A 209 2.88 -6.75 -2.60
N ALA A 210 3.83 -6.80 -3.53
CA ALA A 210 4.13 -5.72 -4.47
C ALA A 210 3.13 -5.63 -5.64
N VAL A 211 2.40 -6.72 -5.89
CA VAL A 211 1.61 -6.89 -7.10
C VAL A 211 0.28 -6.20 -6.89
N THR A 212 0.14 -5.00 -7.47
CA THR A 212 -1.17 -4.38 -7.64
C THR A 212 -2.10 -5.41 -8.27
N PRO A 213 -3.31 -5.65 -7.73
CA PRO A 213 -4.31 -6.42 -8.42
C PRO A 213 -4.61 -5.67 -9.73
N LYS A 214 -3.87 -5.99 -10.80
CA LYS A 214 -4.42 -5.85 -12.15
C LYS A 214 -5.63 -6.74 -12.09
N ASP A 215 -6.83 -6.21 -12.36
CA ASP A 215 -8.08 -6.97 -12.48
C ASP A 215 -7.74 -8.43 -12.66
N THR A 216 -7.72 -9.17 -11.54
CA THR A 216 -7.12 -10.50 -11.56
C THR A 216 -8.13 -11.29 -12.35
N VAL A 217 -7.91 -11.38 -13.67
CA VAL A 217 -8.58 -12.33 -14.50
C VAL A 217 -8.12 -13.63 -13.90
N VAL A 218 -8.97 -14.23 -13.09
CA VAL A 218 -8.84 -15.64 -12.71
C VAL A 218 -9.01 -16.39 -14.02
N SER A 219 -7.90 -16.55 -14.75
CA SER A 219 -7.85 -17.36 -15.96
C SER A 219 -7.71 -18.80 -15.48
N LEU A 220 -8.84 -19.43 -15.25
CA LEU A 220 -8.88 -20.88 -15.12
C LEU A 220 -8.70 -21.44 -16.53
N SER A 221 -7.81 -22.43 -16.67
CA SER A 221 -7.76 -23.20 -17.90
C SER A 221 -9.09 -23.93 -18.12
N ASP A 222 -9.41 -24.27 -19.38
CA ASP A 222 -10.59 -25.09 -19.67
C ASP A 222 -10.50 -26.46 -18.97
N GLU A 223 -9.27 -26.96 -18.72
CA GLU A 223 -9.01 -28.18 -17.94
C GLU A 223 -9.39 -28.01 -16.45
N GLU A 224 -9.03 -26.90 -15.81
CA GLU A 224 -9.44 -26.61 -14.43
C GLU A 224 -10.96 -26.39 -14.32
N LEU A 225 -11.55 -25.63 -15.26
CA LEU A 225 -13.00 -25.39 -15.30
C LEU A 225 -13.80 -26.67 -15.51
N SER A 226 -13.31 -27.60 -16.33
CA SER A 226 -14.01 -28.85 -16.66
C SER A 226 -13.86 -29.96 -15.62
N THR A 227 -12.83 -29.90 -14.76
CA THR A 227 -12.51 -30.99 -13.81
C THR A 227 -12.67 -30.63 -12.34
N GLN A 228 -12.50 -29.35 -11.97
CA GLN A 228 -12.43 -28.94 -10.56
C GLN A 228 -13.73 -28.32 -10.04
N PHE A 229 -14.71 -28.05 -10.90
CA PHE A 229 -15.98 -27.44 -10.52
C PHE A 229 -17.07 -28.51 -10.36
N ALA A 230 -17.57 -28.64 -9.14
CA ALA A 230 -18.75 -29.44 -8.81
C ALA A 230 -19.76 -28.59 -8.03
N LYS A 231 -21.03 -29.00 -8.06
CA LYS A 231 -22.07 -28.34 -7.26
C LYS A 231 -21.81 -28.57 -5.77
N GLU A 232 -21.61 -27.50 -5.00
CA GLU A 232 -21.48 -27.60 -3.53
C GLU A 232 -22.82 -27.41 -2.79
N THR A 233 -23.63 -26.40 -3.12
CA THR A 233 -24.91 -26.11 -2.43
C THR A 233 -25.99 -25.50 -3.36
N GLY A 234 -27.25 -25.38 -2.90
CA GLY A 234 -28.36 -24.73 -3.60
C GLY A 234 -29.37 -25.67 -4.31
N PRO A 235 -30.53 -25.16 -4.78
CA PRO A 235 -31.48 -25.94 -5.57
C PRO A 235 -30.93 -26.26 -6.96
N GLY A 236 -31.24 -27.45 -7.46
CA GLY A 236 -30.83 -27.95 -8.78
C GLY A 236 -29.63 -28.89 -8.79
N THR A 237 -29.19 -29.33 -9.96
CA THR A 237 -28.10 -30.30 -10.15
C THR A 237 -27.26 -29.89 -11.36
N VAL A 238 -25.93 -29.87 -11.22
CA VAL A 238 -25.01 -29.80 -12.38
C VAL A 238 -25.02 -31.17 -13.03
N LEU A 239 -25.55 -31.24 -14.25
CA LEU A 239 -25.68 -32.49 -15.01
C LEU A 239 -24.41 -32.82 -15.79
N ALA A 240 -23.77 -31.79 -16.33
CA ALA A 240 -22.55 -31.92 -17.10
C ALA A 240 -21.77 -30.61 -17.07
N VAL A 241 -20.45 -30.76 -17.18
CA VAL A 241 -19.51 -29.69 -17.43
C VAL A 241 -18.81 -30.06 -18.75
N THR A 242 -19.06 -29.30 -19.81
CA THR A 242 -18.59 -29.64 -21.16
C THR A 242 -17.65 -28.57 -21.66
N ASP A 243 -16.44 -28.99 -22.02
CA ASP A 243 -15.46 -28.14 -22.70
C ASP A 243 -16.02 -27.66 -24.06
N VAL A 244 -15.87 -26.38 -24.36
CA VAL A 244 -16.37 -25.77 -25.59
C VAL A 244 -15.18 -25.45 -26.49
N PRO A 245 -15.15 -25.86 -27.76
CA PRO A 245 -14.04 -25.53 -28.65
C PRO A 245 -13.78 -24.02 -28.74
N GLY A 246 -12.68 -23.55 -28.16
CA GLY A 246 -12.38 -22.13 -27.95
C GLY A 246 -12.22 -21.82 -26.46
N PRO A 247 -12.25 -20.55 -26.03
CA PRO A 247 -12.22 -20.23 -24.61
C PRO A 247 -13.59 -20.50 -23.96
N GLY A 248 -13.61 -21.34 -22.92
CA GLY A 248 -14.71 -21.46 -21.98
C GLY A 248 -15.32 -22.86 -21.87
N VAL A 249 -16.10 -23.03 -20.79
CA VAL A 249 -16.75 -24.29 -20.44
C VAL A 249 -18.24 -24.04 -20.23
N ARG A 250 -19.08 -24.97 -20.69
CA ARG A 250 -20.53 -24.92 -20.51
C ARG A 250 -20.94 -25.74 -19.29
N PHE A 251 -21.74 -25.13 -18.42
CA PHE A 251 -22.39 -25.80 -17.29
C PHE A 251 -23.87 -26.03 -17.60
N ASP A 252 -24.30 -27.29 -17.55
CA ASP A 252 -25.70 -27.66 -17.72
C ASP A 252 -26.35 -27.95 -16.36
N PHE A 253 -27.42 -27.20 -16.06
CA PHE A 253 -28.16 -27.32 -14.81
C PHE A 253 -29.57 -27.89 -15.04
N SER A 254 -30.10 -28.56 -14.02
CA SER A 254 -31.52 -28.94 -13.93
C SER A 254 -32.08 -28.68 -12.55
N GLY A 255 -33.41 -28.64 -12.40
CA GLY A 255 -34.06 -28.54 -11.09
C GLY A 255 -33.83 -27.20 -10.35
N LEU A 256 -33.46 -26.15 -11.09
CA LEU A 256 -33.37 -24.80 -10.53
C LEU A 256 -34.78 -24.36 -10.10
N SER A 257 -34.93 -23.94 -8.84
CA SER A 257 -36.14 -23.29 -8.34
C SER A 257 -35.85 -21.82 -8.11
N THR A 258 -36.76 -20.95 -8.55
CA THR A 258 -36.79 -19.53 -8.19
C THR A 258 -37.19 -19.32 -6.74
#